data_AF-A0A0D6LU84-F1
#
_entry.id   AF-A0A0D6LU84-F1
#
_cell.length_a   1.000
_cell.length_b   1.000
_cell.length_c   1.000
_cell.angle_alpha   90.00
_cell.angle_beta   90.00
_cell.angle_gamma   90.00
#
_symmetry.space_group_name_H-M   'P 1'
#
loop_
_entity.id
_entity.type
_entity.pdbx_description
1 polymer ?
#
loop_
_entity_poly.entity_id
_entity_poly.type
_entity_poly.pdbx_seq_one_letter_code
_entity_poly.pdbx_strand_id
1 'polypeptide(L)' 'MVWQETYKLGCHVEWCPSMTYVVCQYGPQGNMLGNLIYEIGNSCTTDADCKCSNCKCSKEEALCIVQ' A
#
# COMPACT_ATOMS: atom_id res chain seq x y z
N MET A 1 0.66 -4.88 -4.01
CA MET A 1 0.69 -3.62 -4.78
C MET A 1 -0.44 -2.68 -4.40
N VAL A 2 -1.71 -3.07 -4.57
CA VAL A 2 -2.87 -2.18 -4.34
C VAL A 2 -3.72 -2.55 -3.12
N TRP A 3 -3.16 -3.32 -2.18
CA TRP A 3 -3.87 -3.76 -0.99
C TRP A 3 -3.94 -2.60 0.01
N GLN A 4 -5.13 -2.11 0.37
CA GLN A 4 -5.27 -0.82 1.09
C GLN A 4 -4.51 -0.78 2.42
N GLU A 5 -4.42 -1.91 3.11
CA GLU A 5 -3.79 -2.01 4.43
C GLU A 5 -2.26 -2.16 4.33
N THR A 6 -1.71 -2.35 3.11
CA THR A 6 -0.27 -2.46 2.87
C THR A 6 0.29 -1.06 2.62
N TYR A 7 1.19 -0.60 3.48
CA TYR A 7 1.76 0.76 3.42
C TYR A 7 3.30 0.79 3.49
N LYS A 8 3.97 -0.36 3.63
CA LYS A 8 5.42 -0.50 3.58
C LYS A 8 5.82 -1.28 2.33
N LEU A 9 6.81 -0.75 1.62
CA LEU A 9 7.39 -1.34 0.42
C LEU A 9 8.90 -1.40 0.55
N GLY A 10 9.49 -2.56 0.27
CA GLY A 10 10.93 -2.71 0.08
C GLY A 10 11.19 -3.54 -1.16
N CYS A 11 12.08 -3.08 -2.04
CA CYS A 11 12.43 -3.78 -3.27
C CYS A 11 13.93 -4.02 -3.36
N HIS A 12 14.32 -5.09 -4.04
CA HIS A 12 15.71 -5.43 -4.36
C HIS A 12 15.82 -5.81 -5.84
N VAL A 13 16.97 -5.48 -6.42
CA VAL A 13 17.32 -5.82 -7.79
C VAL A 13 18.63 -6.60 -7.75
N GLU A 14 18.60 -7.81 -8.31
CA GLU A 14 19.76 -8.70 -8.39
C GLU A 14 20.08 -9.01 -9.86
N TRP A 15 21.35 -8.94 -10.24
CA TRP A 15 21.82 -9.36 -11.56
C TRP A 15 22.35 -10.79 -11.48
N CYS A 16 21.50 -11.76 -11.75
CA CYS A 16 21.89 -13.17 -11.85
C CYS A 16 22.58 -13.46 -13.20
N PRO A 17 23.38 -14.53 -13.32
CA PRO A 17 24.10 -14.84 -14.57
C PRO A 17 23.22 -14.97 -15.82
N SER A 18 21.94 -15.35 -15.67
CA SER A 18 21.00 -15.56 -16.78
C SER A 18 19.87 -14.54 -16.86
N MET A 19 19.68 -13.69 -15.85
CA MET A 19 18.56 -12.75 -15.78
C MET A 19 18.77 -11.66 -14.73
N THR A 20 18.06 -10.54 -14.90
CA THR A 20 17.83 -9.60 -13.80
C THR A 20 16.62 -10.04 -13.00
N TYR A 21 16.77 -10.23 -11.69
CA TYR A 21 15.70 -10.63 -10.78
C TYR A 21 15.30 -9.47 -9.88
N VAL A 22 14.04 -9.07 -9.97
CA VAL A 22 13.47 -7.95 -9.19
C VAL A 22 12.44 -8.52 -8.23
N VAL A 23 12.58 -8.21 -6.94
CA VAL A 23 11.66 -8.65 -5.90
C VAL A 23 11.23 -7.45 -5.08
N CYS A 24 9.93 -7.34 -4.82
CA CYS A 24 9.38 -6.39 -3.86
C CYS A 24 8.62 -7.15 -2.77
N GLN A 25 8.85 -6.75 -1.52
CA GLN A 25 8.13 -7.17 -0.33
C GLN A 25 7.18 -6.06 0.10
N TYR A 26 6.00 -6.46 0.56
CA TYR A 26 4.87 -5.60 0.87
C TYR A 26 4.39 -5.89 2.29
N GLY A 27 4.29 -4.87 3.14
CA GLY A 27 3.89 -5.02 4.54
C GLY A 27 2.91 -3.94 5.02
N PRO A 28 1.99 -4.23 5.95
CA PRO A 28 1.50 -5.55 6.37
C PRO A 28 1.01 -6.42 5.21
N GLN A 29 0.86 -7.74 5.45
CA GLN A 29 0.49 -8.70 4.41
C GLN A 29 -0.89 -8.40 3.80
N GLY A 30 -0.98 -8.60 2.48
CA GLY A 30 -2.24 -8.55 1.73
C GLY A 30 -2.57 -9.91 1.11
N ASN A 31 -3.34 -9.89 0.02
CA ASN A 31 -3.72 -11.08 -0.75
C ASN A 31 -4.38 -12.20 0.10
N MET A 32 -5.15 -11.81 1.10
CA MET A 32 -5.91 -12.74 1.94
C MET A 32 -7.17 -13.19 1.19
N LEU A 33 -7.31 -14.50 1.00
CA LEU A 33 -8.46 -15.07 0.29
C LEU A 33 -9.77 -14.71 0.99
N GLY A 34 -10.76 -14.26 0.21
CA GLY A 34 -12.07 -13.85 0.71
C GLY A 34 -12.12 -12.42 1.26
N ASN A 35 -10.99 -11.71 1.39
CA ASN A 35 -10.97 -10.32 1.81
C ASN A 35 -11.06 -9.37 0.61
N LEU A 36 -11.60 -8.17 0.84
CA LEU A 36 -11.52 -7.08 -0.13
C LEU A 36 -10.08 -6.57 -0.23
N ILE A 37 -9.65 -6.25 -1.45
CA ILE A 37 -8.35 -5.61 -1.70
C ILE A 37 -8.34 -4.19 -1.10
N TYR A 38 -9.47 -3.49 -1.21
CA TYR A 38 -9.76 -2.19 -0.63
C TYR A 38 -11.27 -2.04 -0.41
N GLU A 39 -11.67 -1.19 0.54
CA GLU A 39 -13.07 -0.81 0.75
C GLU A 39 -13.57 0.01 -0.45
N ILE A 40 -14.78 -0.33 -0.93
CA ILE A 40 -15.41 0.43 -2.01
C ILE A 40 -16.02 1.70 -1.43
N GLY A 41 -15.60 2.86 -1.94
CA GLY A 41 -16.08 4.16 -1.48
C GLY A 41 -15.37 5.32 -2.15
N ASN A 42 -15.64 6.53 -1.64
CA ASN A 42 -14.91 7.73 -2.04
C ASN A 42 -13.51 7.74 -1.40
N SER A 43 -12.56 8.41 -2.05
CA SER A 43 -11.24 8.68 -1.46
C SER A 43 -11.34 9.60 -0.25
N CYS A 44 -10.26 9.65 0.53
CA CYS A 44 -10.18 10.57 1.66
C CYS A 44 -10.30 12.04 1.19
N THR A 45 -10.96 12.86 1.99
CA THR A 45 -11.12 14.31 1.81
C THR A 45 -10.68 15.11 3.03
N THR A 46 -10.62 14.44 4.19
CA THR A 46 -10.16 14.93 5.48
C THR A 46 -9.29 13.88 6.17
N ASP A 47 -8.48 14.29 7.14
CA ASP A 47 -7.65 13.34 7.92
C ASP A 47 -8.51 12.30 8.66
N ALA A 48 -9.76 12.64 9.01
CA ALA A 48 -10.69 11.73 9.68
C ALA A 48 -11.19 10.60 8.78
N ASP A 49 -11.10 10.74 7.45
CA ASP A 49 -11.48 9.69 6.51
C ASP A 49 -10.44 8.55 6.50
N CYS A 50 -9.22 8.81 6.97
CA CYS A 50 -8.15 7.84 7.09
C CYS A 50 -8.31 7.01 8.36
N LYS A 51 -8.80 5.78 8.23
CA LYS A 51 -9.04 4.83 9.32
C LYS A 51 -7.75 4.16 9.83
N CYS A 52 -6.66 4.90 9.95
CA CYS A 52 -5.38 4.38 10.44
C CYS A 52 -4.72 5.30 11.48
N SER A 53 -3.83 4.73 12.28
CA SER A 53 -3.16 5.46 13.37
C SER A 53 -2.09 6.40 12.82
N ASN A 54 -2.12 7.66 13.27
CA ASN A 54 -1.20 8.72 12.85
C ASN A 54 -1.16 8.92 11.31
N CYS A 55 -2.33 8.94 10.68
CA CYS A 55 -2.46 9.14 9.24
C CYS A 55 -3.00 10.53 8.89
N LYS A 56 -2.58 11.05 7.74
CA LYS A 56 -3.15 12.25 7.12
C LYS A 56 -3.64 11.97 5.72
N CYS A 57 -4.66 12.70 5.30
CA CYS A 57 -5.17 12.60 3.93
C CYS A 57 -4.38 13.51 3.00
N SER A 58 -3.73 12.92 2.00
CA SER A 58 -3.22 13.61 0.82
C SER A 58 -4.36 13.77 -0.18
N LYS A 59 -5.00 14.94 -0.20
CA LYS A 59 -6.17 15.21 -1.05
C LYS A 59 -5.83 15.20 -2.54
N GLU A 60 -4.62 15.65 -2.88
CA GLU A 60 -4.14 15.71 -4.26
C GLU A 60 -3.88 14.32 -4.82
N GLU A 61 -3.40 13.40 -3.99
CA GLU A 61 -3.08 12.02 -4.37
C GLU A 61 -4.24 11.06 -4.11
N ALA A 62 -5.28 11.50 -3.39
CA ALA A 62 -6.39 10.67 -2.93
C ALA A 62 -5.94 9.48 -2.05
N LEU A 63 -4.91 9.69 -1.22
CA LEU A 63 -4.27 8.64 -0.41
C LEU A 63 -4.16 9.02 1.07
N CYS A 64 -4.22 8.01 1.94
CA CYS A 64 -3.89 8.14 3.35
C CYS A 64 -2.39 7.86 3.59
N ILE A 65 -1.69 8.81 4.18
CA ILE A 65 -0.25 8.75 4.40
C ILE A 65 0.02 8.58 5.90
N VAL A 66 0.73 7.50 6.25
CA VAL A 66 1.19 7.24 7.63
C VAL A 66 2.33 8.20 7.98
N GLN A 67 2.24 8.89 9.12
CA GLN A 67 3.26 9.82 9.63
C GLN A 67 4.19 9.17 10.66
#